data_AF-A0A453F2L3-F1
#
_entry.id   AF-A0A453F2L3-F1
#
_cell.length_a   1.000
_cell.length_b   1.000
_cell.length_c   1.000
_cell.angle_alpha   90.00
_cell.angle_beta   90.00
_cell.angle_gamma   90.00
#
_symmetry.space_group_name_H-M   'P 1'
#
loop_
_entity.id
_entity.type
_entity.pdbx_description
1 polymer ?
#
loop_
_entity_poly.entity_id
_entity_poly.type
_entity_poly.pdbx_seq_one_letter_code
_entity_poly.pdbx_strand_id
1 'polypeptide(L)'
;HNYDAGWVSELQNSGSLVVPRVVLEAFPGVVLLKKKSRDKTIELIVSECRDKGYDGVVLESWSRWAAYGVLDDPELRQLALQFVKQLGEALHSISSKSSTRNHLELIYVIPAPRMEGPNNQDFGPEDLLQLADSVVVVVLLLEEISFIYLRSTSHLCNGMTKVQSIFLYIRIKV
;
A
#
# COMPACT_ATOMS: atom_id res chain seq x y z
N HIS A 1 10.10 -16.86 0.56
CA HIS A 1 10.77 -17.86 1.40
C HIS A 1 10.21 -17.91 2.82
N ASN A 2 9.51 -16.87 3.31
CA ASN A 2 8.85 -16.86 4.62
C ASN A 2 7.32 -17.03 4.53
N TYR A 3 6.81 -17.75 3.52
CA TYR A 3 5.37 -17.95 3.35
C TYR A 3 4.96 -19.30 3.94
N ASP A 4 3.98 -19.26 4.85
CA ASP A 4 3.32 -20.43 5.42
C ASP A 4 1.84 -20.43 5.02
N ALA A 5 1.46 -21.33 4.10
CA ALA A 5 0.10 -21.42 3.59
C ALA A 5 -0.91 -21.90 4.66
N GLY A 6 -0.46 -22.75 5.58
CA GLY A 6 -1.31 -23.29 6.65
C GLY A 6 -1.69 -22.16 7.61
N TRP A 7 -0.69 -21.40 8.05
CA TRP A 7 -0.90 -20.27 8.94
C TRP A 7 -1.76 -19.14 8.32
N VAL A 8 -1.55 -18.83 7.03
CA VAL A 8 -2.42 -17.87 6.32
C VAL A 8 -3.88 -18.33 6.32
N SER A 9 -4.10 -19.61 6.02
CA SER A 9 -5.45 -20.18 6.01
C SER A 9 -6.09 -20.18 7.40
N GLU A 10 -5.32 -20.48 8.46
CA GLU A 10 -5.79 -20.43 9.85
C GLU A 10 -6.22 -19.02 10.27
N LEU A 11 -5.42 -18.00 9.95
CA LEU A 11 -5.76 -16.60 10.22
C LEU A 11 -7.04 -16.19 9.49
N GLN A 12 -7.14 -16.52 8.21
CA GLN A 12 -8.31 -16.22 7.38
C GLN A 12 -9.58 -16.92 7.89
N ASN A 13 -9.49 -18.18 8.29
CA ASN A 13 -10.59 -18.92 8.90
C ASN A 13 -11.04 -18.34 10.25
N SER A 14 -10.14 -17.64 10.96
CA SER A 14 -10.49 -16.90 12.18
C SER A 14 -11.15 -15.53 11.92
N GLY A 15 -11.32 -15.15 10.65
CA GLY A 15 -11.85 -13.85 10.23
C GLY A 15 -10.81 -12.72 10.20
N SER A 16 -9.51 -13.04 10.28
CA SER A 16 -8.43 -12.05 10.15
C SER A 16 -8.06 -11.82 8.69
N LEU A 17 -7.62 -10.60 8.36
CA LEU A 17 -7.08 -10.27 7.04
C LEU A 17 -5.56 -10.48 7.02
N VAL A 18 -5.07 -11.07 5.94
CA VAL A 18 -3.64 -11.28 5.70
C VAL A 18 -3.17 -10.30 4.63
N VAL A 19 -2.58 -9.19 5.08
CA VAL A 19 -2.10 -8.09 4.22
C VAL A 19 -0.58 -7.92 4.37
N PRO A 20 0.23 -8.60 3.54
CA PRO A 20 1.67 -8.44 3.57
C PRO A 20 2.15 -6.99 3.38
N ARG A 21 3.17 -6.60 4.16
CA ARG A 21 3.90 -5.34 3.96
C ARG A 21 4.87 -5.43 2.81
N VAL A 22 4.73 -4.57 1.80
CA VAL A 22 5.57 -4.43 0.61
C VAL A 22 6.41 -3.16 0.69
N VAL A 23 7.71 -3.34 0.48
CA VAL A 23 8.70 -2.25 0.38
C VAL A 23 9.38 -2.34 -0.98
N LEU A 24 9.38 -1.24 -1.74
CA LEU A 24 10.12 -1.15 -3.00
C LEU A 24 11.57 -0.76 -2.71
N GLU A 25 12.51 -1.68 -2.90
CA GLU A 25 13.93 -1.43 -2.67
C GLU A 25 14.68 -0.84 -3.86
N ALA A 26 14.11 -0.99 -5.07
CA ALA A 26 14.71 -0.41 -6.26
C ALA A 26 14.69 1.12 -6.17
N PHE A 27 15.72 1.76 -6.74
CA PHE A 27 15.74 3.21 -6.84
C PHE A 27 14.46 3.70 -7.53
N PRO A 28 13.71 4.65 -6.95
CA PRO A 28 12.38 5.00 -7.44
C PRO A 28 12.36 5.41 -8.92
N GLY A 29 13.40 6.09 -9.41
CA GLY A 29 13.52 6.45 -10.83
C GLY A 29 13.51 5.25 -11.78
N VAL A 30 14.00 4.08 -11.35
CA VAL A 30 14.00 2.86 -12.17
C VAL A 30 12.59 2.28 -12.34
N VAL A 31 11.79 2.35 -11.28
CA VAL A 31 10.41 1.87 -11.27
C VAL A 31 9.50 2.91 -11.91
N LEU A 32 9.57 4.16 -11.47
CA LEU A 32 8.61 5.22 -11.79
C LEU A 32 8.79 5.82 -13.18
N LEU A 33 10.01 5.96 -13.72
CA LEU A 33 10.19 6.62 -15.02
C LEU A 33 9.82 5.73 -16.20
N LYS A 34 10.04 4.41 -16.08
CA LYS A 34 9.79 3.47 -17.17
C LYS A 34 8.44 2.81 -17.00
N LYS A 35 7.50 3.07 -17.93
CA LYS A 35 6.16 2.45 -17.92
C LYS A 35 6.23 0.92 -17.79
N LYS A 36 7.10 0.27 -18.58
CA LYS A 36 7.31 -1.18 -18.50
C LYS A 36 7.75 -1.66 -17.11
N SER A 37 8.55 -0.88 -16.39
CA SER A 37 8.95 -1.20 -15.02
C SER A 37 7.77 -1.05 -14.04
N ARG A 38 6.95 0.00 -14.19
CA ARG A 38 5.72 0.18 -13.39
C ARG A 38 4.77 -0.99 -13.57
N ASP A 39 4.43 -1.31 -14.82
CA ASP A 39 3.49 -2.38 -15.19
C ASP A 39 3.97 -3.73 -14.64
N LYS A 40 5.25 -4.06 -14.84
CA LYS A 40 5.86 -5.29 -14.31
C LYS A 40 5.83 -5.34 -12.78
N THR A 41 6.06 -4.21 -12.11
CA THR A 41 6.03 -4.16 -10.64
C THR A 41 4.62 -4.40 -10.12
N ILE A 42 3.61 -3.78 -10.73
CA ILE A 42 2.20 -3.99 -10.40
C ILE A 42 1.83 -5.46 -10.60
N GLU A 43 2.17 -6.04 -11.75
CA GLU A 43 1.90 -7.44 -12.07
C GLU A 43 2.54 -8.40 -11.06
N LEU A 44 3.79 -8.15 -10.65
CA LEU A 44 4.47 -8.97 -9.64
C LEU A 44 3.77 -8.93 -8.29
N ILE A 45 3.35 -7.75 -7.82
CA ILE A 45 2.64 -7.61 -6.54
C ILE A 45 1.28 -8.31 -6.61
N VAL A 46 0.52 -8.04 -7.68
CA VAL A 46 -0.80 -8.60 -7.92
C VAL A 46 -0.77 -10.13 -8.01
N SER A 47 0.19 -10.68 -8.77
CA SER A 47 0.34 -12.13 -8.93
C SER A 47 0.71 -12.80 -7.61
N GLU A 48 1.65 -12.23 -6.84
CA GLU A 48 1.98 -12.77 -5.52
C GLU A 48 0.75 -12.81 -4.61
N CYS A 49 -0.06 -11.75 -4.55
CA CYS A 49 -1.29 -11.75 -3.75
C CYS A 49 -2.29 -12.82 -4.18
N ARG A 50 -2.56 -12.92 -5.48
CA ARG A 50 -3.47 -13.92 -6.03
C ARG A 50 -2.98 -15.34 -5.76
N ASP A 51 -1.70 -15.59 -6.00
CA ASP A 51 -1.11 -16.94 -5.95
C ASP A 51 -0.93 -17.43 -4.50
N LYS A 52 -0.73 -16.49 -3.55
CA LYS A 52 -0.61 -16.78 -2.11
C LYS A 52 -1.91 -16.67 -1.33
N GLY A 53 -2.97 -16.17 -1.97
CA GLY A 53 -4.29 -15.98 -1.35
C GLY A 53 -4.32 -14.88 -0.30
N TYR A 54 -3.49 -13.84 -0.45
CA TYR A 54 -3.51 -12.68 0.44
C TYR A 54 -4.76 -11.83 0.22
N ASP A 55 -5.15 -11.05 1.23
CA ASP A 55 -6.31 -10.15 1.20
C ASP A 55 -5.98 -8.74 0.67
N GLY A 56 -4.72 -8.49 0.36
CA GLY A 56 -4.24 -7.17 -0.05
C GLY A 56 -2.76 -6.97 0.21
N VAL A 57 -2.31 -5.72 0.19
CA VAL A 57 -0.94 -5.33 0.57
C VAL A 57 -0.92 -4.03 1.36
N VAL A 58 0.08 -3.90 2.22
CA VAL A 58 0.48 -2.63 2.83
C VAL A 58 1.69 -2.10 2.06
N LEU A 59 1.56 -0.99 1.32
CA LEU A 59 2.65 -0.40 0.55
C LEU A 59 3.33 0.73 1.35
N GLU A 60 4.63 0.56 1.62
CA GLU A 60 5.46 1.55 2.31
C GLU A 60 6.51 2.18 1.40
N SER A 61 6.06 3.13 0.58
CA SER A 61 6.92 3.83 -0.38
C SER A 61 7.08 5.33 -0.11
N TRP A 62 6.12 6.02 0.52
CA TRP A 62 6.14 7.50 0.64
C TRP A 62 7.42 8.04 1.27
N SER A 63 7.77 7.58 2.48
CA SER A 63 8.98 8.06 3.17
C SER A 63 10.28 7.73 2.42
N ARG A 64 10.31 6.63 1.65
CA ARG A 64 11.45 6.31 0.79
C ARG A 64 11.53 7.25 -0.40
N TRP A 65 10.41 7.54 -1.04
CA TRP A 65 10.33 8.50 -2.13
C TRP A 65 10.76 9.90 -1.69
N ALA A 66 10.36 10.33 -0.48
CA ALA A 66 10.86 11.55 0.14
C ALA A 66 12.39 11.54 0.28
N ALA A 67 12.96 10.47 0.85
CA ALA A 67 14.40 10.33 1.05
C ALA A 67 15.22 10.31 -0.27
N TYR A 68 14.61 9.89 -1.37
CA TYR A 68 15.23 9.90 -2.71
C TYR A 68 14.91 11.16 -3.53
N GLY A 69 14.24 12.17 -2.95
CA GLY A 69 13.90 13.42 -3.63
C GLY A 69 12.80 13.31 -4.69
N VAL A 70 12.10 12.17 -4.76
CA VAL A 70 11.00 11.93 -5.74
C VAL A 70 9.85 12.91 -5.51
N LEU A 71 9.57 13.25 -4.26
CA LEU A 71 8.43 14.09 -3.89
C LEU A 71 8.70 15.58 -4.07
N ASP A 72 9.96 15.98 -4.25
CA ASP A 72 10.36 17.37 -4.51
C ASP A 72 10.15 17.77 -5.97
N ASP A 73 10.16 16.79 -6.87
CA ASP A 73 9.87 16.96 -8.30
C ASP A 73 8.37 16.70 -8.57
N PRO A 74 7.62 17.69 -9.08
CA PRO A 74 6.18 17.54 -9.31
C PRO A 74 5.81 16.43 -10.31
N GLU A 75 6.61 16.22 -11.35
CA GLU A 75 6.35 15.18 -12.36
C GLU A 75 6.59 13.78 -11.77
N LEU A 76 7.67 13.62 -11.02
CA LEU A 76 7.97 12.36 -10.33
C LEU A 76 6.96 12.05 -9.23
N ARG A 77 6.51 13.05 -8.46
CA ARG A 77 5.41 12.89 -7.49
C ARG A 77 4.14 12.42 -8.18
N GLN A 78 3.78 13.03 -9.32
CA GLN A 78 2.60 12.63 -10.08
C GLN A 78 2.72 11.18 -10.58
N LEU A 79 3.88 10.78 -11.11
CA LEU A 79 4.13 9.39 -11.51
C LEU A 79 4.07 8.43 -10.34
N ALA A 80 4.52 8.84 -9.16
CA ALA A 80 4.46 8.06 -7.93
C ALA A 80 3.01 7.82 -7.50
N LEU A 81 2.19 8.88 -7.47
CA LEU A 81 0.75 8.77 -7.17
C LEU A 81 0.00 7.92 -8.20
N GLN A 82 0.29 8.11 -9.49
CA GLN A 82 -0.29 7.28 -10.55
C GLN A 82 0.06 5.81 -10.38
N PHE A 83 1.31 5.50 -10.00
CA PHE A 83 1.72 4.12 -9.71
C PHE A 83 0.90 3.53 -8.56
N VAL A 84 0.74 4.26 -7.45
CA VAL A 84 -0.07 3.80 -6.30
C VAL A 84 -1.53 3.58 -6.72
N LYS A 85 -2.11 4.52 -7.46
CA LYS A 85 -3.48 4.44 -7.96
C LYS A 85 -3.69 3.20 -8.83
N GLN A 86 -2.81 2.99 -9.81
CA GLN A 86 -2.87 1.85 -10.73
C GLN A 86 -2.71 0.51 -10.01
N LEU A 87 -1.84 0.44 -8.99
CA LEU A 87 -1.74 -0.74 -8.15
C LEU A 87 -3.04 -1.02 -7.40
N GLY A 88 -3.66 0.01 -6.83
CA GLY A 88 -4.95 -0.10 -6.13
C GLY A 88 -6.06 -0.59 -7.04
N GLU A 89 -6.22 0.03 -8.21
CA GLU A 89 -7.17 -0.40 -9.24
C GLU A 89 -6.94 -1.85 -9.67
N ALA A 90 -5.67 -2.25 -9.87
CA ALA A 90 -5.33 -3.62 -10.25
C ALA A 90 -5.68 -4.64 -9.14
N LEU A 91 -5.43 -4.31 -7.87
CA LEU A 91 -5.83 -5.15 -6.73
C LEU A 91 -7.36 -5.24 -6.60
N HIS A 92 -8.06 -4.13 -6.80
CA HIS A 92 -9.53 -4.07 -6.76
C HIS A 92 -10.19 -4.93 -7.85
N SER A 93 -9.51 -5.15 -8.98
CA SER A 93 -10.01 -5.99 -10.07
C SER A 93 -9.99 -7.50 -9.77
N ILE A 94 -9.31 -7.93 -8.70
CA ILE A 94 -9.15 -9.33 -8.35
C ILE A 94 -10.14 -9.69 -7.26
N SER A 95 -10.95 -10.73 -7.52
CA SER A 95 -11.87 -11.26 -6.52
C SER A 95 -11.11 -11.86 -5.33
N SER A 96 -11.41 -11.39 -4.12
CA SER A 96 -10.91 -12.04 -2.90
C SER A 96 -11.68 -13.35 -2.63
N LYS A 97 -10.97 -14.40 -2.24
CA LYS A 97 -11.57 -15.70 -1.88
C LYS A 97 -12.07 -15.77 -0.43
N SER A 98 -11.58 -14.86 0.44
CA SER A 98 -11.58 -15.08 1.89
C SER A 98 -12.41 -14.07 2.69
N SER A 99 -12.99 -13.04 2.07
CA SER A 99 -13.58 -11.93 2.83
C SER A 99 -15.02 -11.61 2.43
N THR A 100 -15.74 -10.98 3.37
CA THR A 100 -16.98 -10.22 3.13
C THR A 100 -16.79 -9.05 2.14
N ARG A 101 -15.56 -8.81 1.67
CA ARG A 101 -15.19 -7.86 0.63
C ARG A 101 -14.88 -8.61 -0.66
N ASN A 102 -15.38 -8.08 -1.77
CA ASN A 102 -15.27 -8.73 -3.08
C ASN A 102 -13.92 -8.52 -3.78
N HIS A 103 -12.98 -7.80 -3.17
CA HIS A 103 -11.70 -7.45 -3.81
C HIS A 103 -10.52 -7.40 -2.83
N LEU A 104 -9.29 -7.43 -3.36
CA LEU A 104 -8.06 -7.22 -2.58
C LEU A 104 -7.92 -5.74 -2.18
N GLU A 105 -7.29 -5.45 -1.04
CA GLU A 105 -7.13 -4.09 -0.52
C GLU A 105 -5.71 -3.56 -0.74
N LEU A 106 -5.58 -2.28 -1.09
CA LEU A 106 -4.31 -1.55 -1.03
C LEU A 106 -4.32 -0.61 0.17
N ILE A 107 -3.49 -0.90 1.17
CA ILE A 107 -3.24 -0.01 2.30
C ILE A 107 -1.98 0.81 2.00
N TYR A 108 -2.13 2.13 1.91
CA TYR A 108 -1.02 3.04 1.63
C TYR A 108 -0.55 3.74 2.90
N VAL A 109 0.75 3.69 3.15
CA VAL A 109 1.33 4.18 4.40
C VAL A 109 1.96 5.56 4.20
N ILE A 110 1.53 6.51 5.03
CA ILE A 110 2.04 7.88 5.05
C ILE A 110 2.63 8.24 6.43
N PRO A 111 3.70 9.04 6.48
CA PRO A 111 4.29 9.48 7.74
C PRO A 111 3.36 10.42 8.51
N ALA A 112 3.53 10.51 9.83
CA ALA A 112 2.87 11.51 10.65
C ALA A 112 3.14 12.93 10.14
N PRO A 113 2.17 13.85 10.24
CA PRO A 113 2.39 15.26 9.97
C PRO A 113 3.54 15.81 10.83
N ARG A 114 4.38 16.65 10.21
CA ARG A 114 5.47 17.32 10.91
C ARG A 114 4.95 18.51 11.72
N MET A 115 5.62 18.80 12.83
CA MET A 115 5.32 19.96 13.69
C MET A 115 5.88 21.28 13.15
N GLU A 116 6.92 21.21 12.29
CA GLU A 116 7.71 22.36 11.81
C GLU A 116 7.07 23.12 10.63
N GLY A 117 5.79 22.86 10.36
CA GLY A 117 5.06 23.43 9.23
C GLY A 117 5.07 22.53 7.99
N PRO A 118 4.23 22.84 6.98
CA PRO A 118 4.10 22.04 5.78
C PRO A 118 5.38 22.11 4.94
N ASN A 119 5.89 20.95 4.53
CA ASN A 119 6.97 20.85 3.56
C ASN A 119 6.46 20.08 2.34
N ASN A 120 6.99 20.41 1.17
CA ASN A 120 6.57 19.84 -0.11
C ASN A 120 6.56 18.30 -0.11
N GLN A 121 7.37 17.61 0.69
CA GLN A 121 7.39 16.15 0.80
C GLN A 121 6.25 15.57 1.66
N ASP A 122 5.49 16.40 2.36
CA ASP A 122 4.34 15.94 3.15
C ASP A 122 3.23 15.43 2.25
N PHE A 123 2.56 14.39 2.72
CA PHE A 123 1.34 13.91 2.10
C PHE A 123 0.21 14.88 2.42
N GLY A 124 -0.41 15.44 1.38
CA GLY A 124 -1.42 16.47 1.47
C GLY A 124 -2.82 15.99 1.08
N PRO A 125 -3.84 16.85 1.27
CA PRO A 125 -5.21 16.59 0.83
C PRO A 125 -5.31 16.30 -0.68
N GLU A 126 -4.48 16.94 -1.51
CA GLU A 126 -4.48 16.75 -2.96
C GLU A 126 -3.99 15.37 -3.37
N ASP A 127 -3.04 14.80 -2.62
CA ASP A 127 -2.59 13.42 -2.82
C ASP A 127 -3.70 12.44 -2.38
N LEU A 128 -4.36 12.73 -1.26
CA LEU A 128 -5.47 11.92 -0.76
C LEU A 128 -6.61 11.87 -1.80
N LEU A 129 -6.99 13.01 -2.35
CA LEU A 129 -8.04 13.11 -3.37
C LEU A 129 -7.68 12.31 -4.64
N GLN A 130 -6.41 12.28 -5.04
CA GLN A 130 -5.98 11.49 -6.20
C GLN A 130 -6.07 9.97 -5.96
N LEU A 131 -5.96 9.54 -4.70
CA LEU A 131 -5.92 8.12 -4.32
C LEU A 131 -7.22 7.60 -3.68
N ALA A 132 -8.17 8.48 -3.34
CA ALA A 132 -9.32 8.20 -2.47
C ALA A 132 -10.16 6.97 -2.87
N ASP A 133 -10.31 6.71 -4.17
CA ASP A 133 -11.12 5.60 -4.68
C ASP A 133 -10.33 4.29 -4.86
N SER A 134 -9.00 4.35 -4.72
CA SER A 134 -8.09 3.26 -5.08
C SER A 134 -7.32 2.70 -3.89
N VAL A 135 -7.27 3.41 -2.77
CA VAL A 135 -6.50 2.99 -1.59
C VAL A 135 -7.22 3.27 -0.28
N VAL A 136 -6.86 2.49 0.73
CA VAL A 136 -7.06 2.83 2.14
C VAL A 136 -5.79 3.54 2.63
N VAL A 137 -5.89 4.76 3.13
CA VAL A 137 -4.71 5.48 3.65
C VAL A 137 -4.57 5.25 5.16
N VAL A 138 -3.34 4.96 5.59
CA VAL A 138 -2.99 4.77 7.00
C VAL A 138 -1.83 5.68 7.38
N VAL A 139 -2.01 6.42 8.47
CA VAL A 139 -0.99 7.30 9.04
C VAL A 139 -0.14 6.53 10.05
N LEU A 140 1.18 6.56 9.89
CA LEU A 140 2.13 6.09 10.90
C LEU A 140 2.38 7.20 11.92
N LEU A 141 1.83 7.04 13.13
CA LEU A 141 2.26 7.83 14.28
C LEU A 141 3.50 7.18 14.87
N LEU A 142 4.58 7.96 15.00
CA LEU A 142 5.76 7.51 15.70
C LEU A 142 5.42 7.40 17.20
N GLU A 143 5.80 6.26 17.76
CA GLU A 143 5.56 5.79 19.13
C GLU A 143 4.30 4.91 19.28
N GLU A 144 4.57 3.61 19.27
CA GLU A 144 3.64 2.47 19.32
C GLU A 144 2.74 2.31 18.09
N ILE A 145 2.58 1.06 17.63
CA ILE A 145 1.88 0.66 16.40
C ILE A 145 0.38 1.00 16.51
N SER A 146 0.06 2.28 16.38
CA SER A 146 -1.30 2.82 16.38
C SER A 146 -1.57 3.35 14.97
N PHE A 147 -2.18 2.50 14.15
CA PHE A 147 -2.60 2.88 12.81
C PHE A 147 -3.91 3.66 12.89
N ILE A 148 -3.91 4.93 12.46
CA ILE A 148 -5.17 5.66 12.23
C ILE A 148 -5.63 5.35 10.81
N TYR A 149 -6.84 4.78 10.72
CA TYR A 149 -7.50 4.40 9.47
C TYR A 149 -8.23 5.62 8.89
N LEU A 150 -7.80 6.11 7.72
CA LEU A 150 -8.54 7.12 6.96
C LEU A 150 -9.10 6.45 5.70
N ARG A 151 -10.39 6.14 5.72
CA ARG A 151 -11.13 5.69 4.53
C ARG A 151 -11.98 6.84 4.01
N SER A 152 -11.70 7.29 2.79
CA SER A 152 -12.56 8.24 2.08
C SER A 152 -13.75 7.49 1.49
N THR A 153 -14.71 7.10 2.32
CA THR A 153 -16.05 6.69 1.86
C THR A 153 -17.09 7.27 2.80
N SER A 154 -18.23 7.71 2.23
CA SER A 154 -19.37 8.37 2.88
C SER A 154 -20.05 7.61 4.04
N HIS A 155 -19.49 6.48 4.48
CA HIS A 155 -20.00 5.71 5.60
C HIS A 155 -18.86 5.42 6.60
N LEU A 156 -18.94 6.09 7.75
CA LEU A 156 -18.25 5.71 8.98
C LEU A 156 -18.60 4.26 9.33
N CYS A 157 -17.62 3.35 9.29
CA CYS A 157 -17.78 2.02 9.87
C CYS A 157 -16.98 1.94 11.17
N ASN A 158 -17.72 1.80 12.27
CA ASN A 158 -17.22 1.36 13.57
C ASN A 158 -16.58 -0.03 13.45
N GLY A 159 -15.38 -0.19 14.00
CA GLY A 159 -14.73 -1.49 14.22
C GLY A 159 -13.23 -1.43 14.03
N MET A 160 -12.46 -1.56 15.10
CA MET A 160 -11.04 -1.91 15.00
C MET A 160 -10.92 -3.37 14.56
N THR A 161 -10.51 -3.61 13.32
CA THR A 161 -10.09 -4.95 12.88
C THR A 161 -8.66 -5.18 13.34
N LYS A 162 -8.41 -6.30 14.03
CA LYS A 162 -7.07 -6.70 14.45
C LYS A 162 -6.26 -7.06 13.18
N VAL A 163 -5.29 -6.23 12.83
CA VAL A 163 -4.36 -6.47 11.72
C VAL A 163 -3.06 -7.01 12.30
N GLN A 164 -2.69 -8.25 11.94
CA GLN A 164 -1.36 -8.80 12.25
C GLN A 164 -0.47 -8.69 11.01
N SER A 165 0.67 -8.02 11.15
CA SER A 165 1.57 -7.70 10.04
C SER A 165 2.54 -8.85 9.77
N ILE A 166 2.62 -9.26 8.51
CA ILE A 166 3.64 -10.17 7.97
C ILE A 166 4.51 -9.37 7.03
N PHE A 167 5.83 -9.47 7.18
CA PHE A 167 6.77 -8.81 6.30
C PHE A 167 6.91 -9.60 4.99
N LEU A 168 6.42 -9.03 3.87
CA LEU A 168 6.66 -9.58 2.53
C LEU A 168 7.72 -8.75 1.82
N TYR A 169 8.91 -9.32 1.76
CA TYR A 169 10.05 -8.68 1.14
C TYR A 169 10.04 -8.92 -0.38
N ILE A 170 9.62 -7.92 -1.16
CA ILE A 170 9.64 -7.97 -2.63
C ILE A 170 10.88 -7.24 -3.14
N ARG A 171 11.92 -8.01 -3.46
CA ARG A 171 13.13 -7.50 -4.10
C ARG A 171 12.97 -7.49 -5.62
N ILE A 172 12.81 -6.31 -6.21
CA ILE A 172 12.78 -6.16 -7.67
C ILE A 172 14.22 -6.25 -8.18
N LYS A 173 14.56 -7.36 -8.84
CA LYS A 173 15.79 -7.44 -9.66
C LYS A 173 15.52 -6.71 -10.98
N VAL A 174 16.28 -5.63 -11.20
CA VAL A 174 16.31 -4.84 -12.44
C VAL A 174 17.22 -5.53 -13.43
#